data_AF-A0AAW2P0J1-F1
#
_entry.id   AF-A0AAW2P0J1-F1
#
_cell.length_a   1.000
_cell.length_b   1.000
_cell.length_c   1.000
_cell.angle_alpha   90.00
_cell.angle_beta   90.00
_cell.angle_gamma   90.00
#
_symmetry.space_group_name_H-M   'P 1'
#
loop_
_entity.id
_entity.type
_entity.pdbx_description
1 polymer ?
#
loop_
_entity_poly.entity_id
_entity_poly.type
_entity_poly.pdbx_seq_one_letter_code
_entity_poly.pdbx_strand_id
1 'polypeptide(L)' 'MDLWDSNSALLYEPYVDEPLNYGLQVTDTDMLYNMTLSSDKAGLQVAVHAIGDRANGLILDLYKSVAF' A
#
# COMPACT_ATOMS: atom_id res chain seq x y z
N MET A 1 -18.60 -9.74 -6.40
CA MET A 1 -17.54 -10.47 -7.13
C MET A 1 -16.42 -9.48 -7.31
N ASP A 2 -15.53 -9.44 -6.33
CA ASP A 2 -14.35 -8.58 -6.36
C ASP A 2 -13.36 -9.22 -7.35
N LEU A 3 -12.96 -8.47 -8.38
CA LEU A 3 -12.22 -8.98 -9.54
C LEU A 3 -10.72 -9.22 -9.27
N TRP A 4 -10.33 -9.50 -8.02
CA TRP A 4 -8.96 -9.72 -7.61
C TRP A 4 -8.81 -11.16 -7.12
N ASP A 5 -8.58 -12.06 -8.07
CA ASP A 5 -8.63 -13.55 -7.94
C ASP A 5 -7.90 -14.17 -6.74
N SER A 6 -7.02 -13.44 -6.03
CA SER A 6 -6.26 -13.93 -4.88
C SER A 6 -6.76 -13.44 -3.52
N ASN A 7 -7.78 -12.56 -3.45
CA ASN A 7 -8.24 -11.91 -2.22
C ASN A 7 -7.11 -11.31 -1.35
N SER A 8 -6.05 -10.82 -1.98
CA SER A 8 -4.83 -10.36 -1.28
C SER A 8 -4.61 -8.85 -1.34
N ALA A 9 -5.34 -8.13 -2.18
CA ALA A 9 -5.28 -6.68 -2.22
C ALA A 9 -5.86 -6.08 -0.93
N LEU A 10 -5.22 -5.02 -0.42
CA LEU A 10 -5.48 -4.51 0.92
C LEU A 10 -6.65 -3.51 0.89
N LEU A 11 -7.74 -3.87 1.54
CA LEU A 11 -9.01 -3.16 1.53
C LEU A 11 -9.32 -2.52 2.90
N TYR A 12 -10.17 -1.48 2.90
CA TYR A 12 -10.78 -0.96 4.13
C TYR A 12 -11.90 -1.85 4.65
N GLU A 13 -12.69 -2.41 3.75
CA GLU A 13 -13.76 -3.36 4.05
C GLU A 13 -13.30 -4.80 3.76
N PRO A 14 -13.87 -5.82 4.42
CA PRO A 14 -13.47 -7.20 4.15
C PRO A 14 -13.99 -7.66 2.78
N TYR A 15 -13.36 -8.69 2.21
CA TYR A 15 -13.87 -9.37 1.02
C TYR A 15 -15.27 -9.93 1.25
N VAL A 16 -16.15 -9.80 0.26
CA VAL A 16 -17.58 -10.18 0.36
C VAL A 16 -17.77 -11.62 0.83
N ASP A 17 -16.97 -12.54 0.30
CA ASP A 17 -17.06 -13.97 0.60
C ASP A 17 -16.15 -14.42 1.76
N GLU A 18 -15.28 -13.52 2.25
CA GLU A 18 -14.33 -13.76 3.33
C GLU A 18 -14.37 -12.61 4.36
N PRO A 19 -15.36 -12.59 5.28
CA PRO A 19 -15.68 -11.42 6.11
C PRO A 19 -14.61 -11.02 7.15
N LEU A 20 -13.56 -11.83 7.30
CA LEU A 20 -12.40 -11.55 8.16
C LEU A 20 -11.12 -11.23 7.37
N ASN A 21 -11.18 -11.34 6.05
CA ASN A 21 -10.04 -11.07 5.18
C ASN A 21 -10.15 -9.63 4.64
N TYR A 22 -9.14 -8.81 4.94
CA TYR A 22 -9.00 -7.44 4.44
C TYR A 22 -7.86 -7.32 3.43
N GLY A 23 -7.32 -8.44 2.97
CA GLY A 23 -6.12 -8.55 2.16
C GLY A 23 -4.84 -8.60 2.99
N LEU A 24 -3.72 -8.38 2.30
CA LEU A 24 -2.39 -8.54 2.86
C LEU A 24 -1.52 -7.30 2.60
N GLN A 25 -0.99 -6.73 3.67
CA GLN A 25 0.11 -5.78 3.58
C GLN A 25 1.44 -6.53 3.57
N VAL A 26 2.15 -6.50 2.44
CA VAL A 26 3.40 -7.26 2.26
C VAL A 26 4.61 -6.56 2.87
N THR A 27 4.59 -5.22 2.91
CA THR A 27 5.70 -4.40 3.40
C THR A 27 5.22 -3.55 4.57
N ASP A 28 5.97 -3.60 5.68
CA ASP A 28 5.73 -2.74 6.83
C ASP A 28 5.78 -1.25 6.47
N THR A 29 4.90 -0.45 7.08
CA THR A 29 4.74 0.96 6.75
C THR A 29 5.97 1.79 7.10
N ASP A 30 6.60 1.55 8.25
CA ASP A 30 7.77 2.30 8.69
C ASP A 30 8.98 1.96 7.81
N MET A 31 9.11 0.68 7.43
CA MET A 31 10.12 0.25 6.47
C MET A 31 9.92 0.92 5.11
N LEU A 32 8.68 0.95 4.60
CA LEU A 32 8.35 1.59 3.32
C LEU A 32 8.63 3.10 3.34
N TYR A 33 8.31 3.77 4.44
CA TYR A 33 8.61 5.19 4.63
C TYR A 33 10.12 5.45 4.60
N ASN A 34 10.91 4.67 5.34
CA ASN A 34 12.36 4.83 5.41
C ASN A 34 13.03 4.57 4.05
N MET A 35 12.57 3.55 3.30
CA MET A 35 13.05 3.28 1.94
C MET A 35 12.70 4.42 0.98
N THR A 36 11.50 4.98 1.09
CA THR A 36 11.05 6.07 0.22
C THR A 36 11.82 7.35 0.52
N LEU A 37 11.97 7.72 1.79
CA LEU A 37 12.72 8.90 2.22
C LEU A 37 14.21 8.82 1.84
N SER A 38 14.82 7.64 1.98
CA SER A 38 16.22 7.45 1.57
C SER A 38 16.41 7.50 0.06
N SER A 39 15.45 6.97 -0.71
CA SER A 39 15.45 7.03 -2.18
C SER A 39 15.29 8.47 -2.68
N ASP A 40 14.37 9.24 -2.09
CA ASP A 40 14.17 10.67 -2.40
C ASP A 40 15.45 11.48 -2.15
N LYS A 41 16.09 11.31 -0.99
CA LYS A 41 17.38 11.94 -0.66
C LYS A 41 18.51 11.57 -1.62
N ALA A 42 18.43 10.39 -2.25
CA ALA A 42 19.38 9.93 -3.25
C ALA A 42 19.04 10.37 -4.69
N GLY A 43 17.93 11.10 -4.88
CA GLY A 43 17.45 11.51 -6.21
C GLY A 43 16.91 10.36 -7.05
N LEU A 44 16.47 9.26 -6.43
CA LEU A 44 15.92 8.08 -7.09
C LEU A 44 14.38 8.10 -7.10
N GLN A 45 13.79 7.63 -8.19
CA GLN A 45 12.34 7.42 -8.27
C GLN A 45 11.92 6.17 -7.53
N VAL A 46 10.76 6.22 -6.86
CA VAL A 46 10.17 5.10 -6.13
C VAL A 46 8.88 4.67 -6.81
N ALA A 47 8.82 3.41 -7.23
CA ALA A 47 7.59 2.78 -7.71
C ALA A 47 7.06 1.82 -6.65
N VAL A 48 5.80 1.96 -6.27
CA VAL A 48 5.13 1.07 -5.32
C VAL A 48 3.96 0.36 -6.00
N HIS A 49 3.92 -0.96 -5.86
CA HIS A 49 2.77 -1.75 -6.28
C HIS A 49 1.71 -1.74 -5.18
N ALA A 50 0.54 -1.17 -5.45
CA ALA A 50 -0.57 -1.08 -4.52
C ALA A 50 -1.88 -1.48 -5.22
N ILE A 51 -2.56 -2.49 -4.69
CA ILE A 51 -3.90 -2.91 -5.11
C ILE A 51 -4.78 -2.88 -3.85
N GLY A 52 -5.98 -2.30 -3.97
CA GLY A 52 -6.84 -2.03 -2.83
C GLY A 52 -6.94 -0.54 -2.52
N ASP A 53 -8.11 -0.10 -2.07
CA ASP A 53 -8.37 1.28 -1.68
C ASP A 53 -7.53 1.69 -0.46
N ARG A 54 -7.41 0.80 0.54
CA ARG A 54 -6.55 1.02 1.70
C ARG A 54 -5.06 1.02 1.34
N ALA A 55 -4.62 0.14 0.43
CA ALA A 55 -3.24 0.18 -0.07
C ALA A 55 -2.93 1.55 -0.71
N ASN A 56 -3.80 2.00 -1.63
CA ASN A 56 -3.60 3.27 -2.33
C ASN A 56 -3.64 4.47 -1.37
N GLY A 57 -4.56 4.49 -0.40
CA GLY A 57 -4.61 5.53 0.63
C GLY A 57 -3.29 5.66 1.40
N LEU A 58 -2.74 4.53 1.86
CA LEU A 58 -1.46 4.48 2.57
C LEU A 58 -0.32 5.05 1.72
N ILE A 59 -0.23 4.69 0.44
CA ILE A 59 0.84 5.19 -0.45
C ILE A 59 0.71 6.69 -0.71
N LEU A 60 -0.51 7.20 -0.90
CA LEU A 60 -0.73 8.63 -1.09
C LEU A 60 -0.35 9.42 0.16
N ASP A 61 -0.68 8.94 1.35
CA ASP A 61 -0.30 9.61 2.60
C ASP A 61 1.21 9.52 2.86
N LEU A 62 1.84 8.39 2.52
CA LEU A 62 3.29 8.26 2.57
C LEU A 62 3.98 9.26 1.65
N TYR A 63 3.58 9.37 0.39
CA TYR A 63 4.18 10.35 -0.53
C TYR A 63 3.99 11.79 -0.05
N LYS A 64 2.83 12.16 0.50
CA LYS A 64 2.61 13.49 1.12
C LYS A 64 3.56 13.77 2.29
N SER A 65 4.00 12.74 3.03
CA SER A 65 4.90 12.91 4.16
C SER A 65 6.39 13.03 3.78
N VAL A 66 6.76 12.59 2.57
CA VAL A 66 8.14 12.62 2.07
C VAL A 66 8.38 13.78 1.11
N ALA A 67 7.41 14.11 0.25
CA ALA A 67 7.56 15.18 -0.72
C ALA A 67 7.34 16.56 -0.07
N PHE A 68 8.34 17.44 -0.17
CA PHE A 68 8.31 18.83 0.29
C PHE A 68 8.18 19.82 -0.87
#